data_AF-A0A2H6MWX4-F1
#
_entry.id   AF-A0A2H6MWX4-F1
#
_cell.length_a   1.000
_cell.length_b   1.000
_cell.length_c   1.000
_cell.angle_alpha   90.00
_cell.angle_beta   90.00
_cell.angle_gamma   90.00
#
_symmetry.space_group_name_H-M   'P 1'
#
loop_
_entity.id
_entity.type
_entity.pdbx_description
1 polymer ?
#
loop_
_entity_poly.entity_id
_entity_poly.type
_entity_poly.pdbx_seq_one_letter_code
_entity_poly.pdbx_strand_id
1 'polypeptide(L)'
;SLNNLFIIEEDYQALRTSIDAYDNFDNISLAQRLEKHELIEFRRIAAYLFKGNNRWKQSVELCKKDRLYKDAMQYASESKDTELAEELLQWFLQEGKQECFGACLFTCYDLLRPDVVLETAWRHNIMDFAMPYFIQVMKEYLSKVDKLDASESL
;
A
#
# COMPACT_ATOMS: atom_id res chain seq x y z
N SER A 1 21.28 -21.69 9.42
CA SER A 1 21.26 -20.34 8.82
C SER A 1 20.73 -19.37 9.85
N LEU A 2 21.44 -18.26 10.09
CA LEU A 2 21.19 -17.29 11.17
C LEU A 2 19.70 -16.88 11.29
N ASN A 3 19.04 -16.68 10.14
CA ASN A 3 17.61 -16.35 10.06
C ASN A 3 16.68 -17.40 10.68
N ASN A 4 17.02 -18.70 10.61
CA ASN A 4 16.23 -19.74 11.28
C ASN A 4 16.40 -19.71 12.80
N LEU A 5 17.52 -19.20 13.31
CA LEU A 5 17.75 -19.07 14.74
C LEU A 5 16.89 -17.92 15.29
N PHE A 6 16.85 -16.77 14.60
CA PHE A 6 15.97 -15.64 14.96
C PHE A 6 14.48 -15.97 14.88
N ILE A 7 14.07 -16.85 13.96
CA ILE A 7 12.68 -17.35 13.91
C ILE A 7 12.36 -18.21 15.14
N ILE A 8 13.31 -19.02 15.61
CA ILE A 8 13.13 -19.88 16.80
C ILE A 8 13.19 -19.07 18.10
N GLU A 9 14.03 -18.02 18.13
CA GLU A 9 14.17 -17.11 19.28
C GLU A 9 13.10 -16.00 19.33
N GLU A 10 12.20 -15.97 18.34
CA GLU A 10 11.13 -14.96 18.20
C GLU A 10 11.62 -13.51 18.10
N ASP A 11 12.90 -13.29 17.78
CA ASP A 11 13.48 -11.95 17.65
C ASP A 11 13.27 -11.37 16.24
N TYR A 12 12.11 -10.72 16.08
CA TYR A 12 11.74 -10.02 14.85
C TYR A 12 12.60 -8.79 14.56
N GLN A 13 13.21 -8.15 15.56
CA GLN A 13 14.05 -6.98 15.38
C GLN A 13 15.40 -7.38 14.80
N ALA A 14 16.05 -8.36 15.42
CA ALA A 14 17.31 -8.92 14.94
C ALA A 14 17.15 -9.53 13.55
N LEU A 15 16.02 -10.22 13.29
CA LEU A 15 15.73 -10.75 11.95
C LEU A 15 15.65 -9.62 10.92
N ARG A 16 14.94 -8.52 11.21
CA ARG A 16 14.83 -7.41 10.26
C ARG A 16 16.17 -6.72 10.01
N THR A 17 16.94 -6.43 11.06
CA THR A 17 18.28 -5.86 10.91
C THR A 17 19.21 -6.80 10.12
N SER A 18 19.12 -8.11 10.35
CA SER A 18 19.89 -9.09 9.60
C SER A 18 19.48 -9.15 8.13
N ILE A 19 18.19 -9.02 7.82
CA ILE A 19 17.66 -8.97 6.45
C ILE A 19 18.17 -7.71 5.74
N ASP A 20 18.05 -6.54 6.38
CA ASP A 20 18.48 -5.27 5.80
C ASP A 20 20.02 -5.21 5.64
N ALA A 21 20.79 -5.92 6.49
CA ALA A 21 22.26 -5.94 6.44
C ALA A 21 22.84 -6.96 5.43
N TYR A 22 22.13 -8.05 5.15
CA TYR A 22 22.67 -9.17 4.37
C TYR A 22 21.68 -9.66 3.30
N ASP A 23 21.80 -9.22 2.06
CA ASP A 23 20.88 -9.60 0.96
C ASP A 23 21.20 -10.96 0.28
N ASN A 24 22.06 -11.77 0.89
CA ASN A 24 22.60 -13.01 0.32
C ASN A 24 21.88 -14.27 0.83
N PHE A 25 20.55 -14.28 0.75
CA PHE A 25 19.73 -15.45 1.10
C PHE A 25 18.49 -15.57 0.19
N ASP A 26 17.83 -16.71 0.22
CA ASP A 26 16.62 -16.94 -0.57
C ASP A 26 15.42 -16.20 0.06
N ASN A 27 15.21 -14.96 -0.40
CA ASN A 27 14.12 -14.07 0.01
C ASN A 27 12.74 -14.72 -0.14
N ILE A 28 12.53 -15.53 -1.18
CA ILE A 28 11.22 -16.14 -1.46
C ILE A 28 10.95 -17.29 -0.49
N SER A 29 11.91 -18.19 -0.32
CA SER A 29 11.77 -19.33 0.58
C SER A 29 11.63 -18.88 2.04
N LEU A 30 12.33 -17.82 2.43
CA LEU A 30 12.19 -17.23 3.77
C LEU A 30 10.80 -16.61 3.96
N ALA A 31 10.33 -15.81 3.00
CA ALA A 31 9.02 -15.17 3.07
C ALA A 31 7.87 -16.19 3.17
N GLN A 32 7.89 -17.26 2.38
CA GLN A 32 6.88 -18.33 2.44
C GLN A 32 6.84 -19.06 3.80
N ARG A 33 7.98 -19.14 4.47
CA ARG A 33 8.07 -19.75 5.80
C ARG A 33 7.53 -18.80 6.87
N LEU A 34 7.87 -17.52 6.77
CA LEU A 34 7.42 -16.47 7.68
C LEU A 34 5.91 -16.20 7.55
N GLU A 35 5.33 -16.33 6.36
CA GLU A 35 3.89 -16.19 6.12
C GLU A 35 3.04 -17.17 6.95
N LYS A 36 3.57 -18.36 7.24
CA LYS A 36 2.87 -19.41 8.02
C LYS A 36 3.03 -19.25 9.53
N HIS A 37 3.82 -18.28 9.98
CA HIS A 37 4.10 -18.09 11.40
C HIS A 37 2.88 -17.48 12.13
N GLU A 38 2.67 -17.82 13.40
CA GLU A 38 1.51 -17.36 14.18
C GLU A 38 1.57 -15.87 14.54
N LEU A 39 2.79 -15.36 14.75
CA LEU A 39 3.05 -13.95 15.06
C LEU A 39 2.92 -13.04 13.83
N ILE A 40 2.17 -11.95 14.01
CA ILE A 40 1.91 -10.94 12.98
C ILE A 40 3.20 -10.24 12.54
N GLU A 41 4.14 -9.99 13.47
CA GLU A 41 5.41 -9.30 13.16
C GLU A 41 6.26 -10.09 12.15
N PHE A 42 6.29 -11.43 12.23
CA PHE A 42 6.99 -12.25 11.25
C PHE A 42 6.29 -12.23 9.88
N ARG A 43 4.95 -12.24 9.85
CA ARG A 43 4.18 -12.09 8.60
C ARG A 43 4.36 -10.71 7.98
N ARG A 44 4.49 -9.66 8.80
CA ARG A 44 4.83 -8.31 8.34
C ARG A 44 6.22 -8.25 7.69
N ILE A 45 7.21 -8.93 8.27
CA ILE A 45 8.54 -9.09 7.65
C ILE A 45 8.43 -9.89 6.34
N ALA A 46 7.58 -10.92 6.27
CA ALA A 46 7.33 -11.66 5.04
C ALA A 46 6.77 -10.76 3.92
N ALA A 47 5.81 -9.89 4.25
CA ALA A 47 5.26 -8.92 3.30
C ALA A 47 6.34 -7.94 2.80
N TYR A 48 7.24 -7.48 3.69
CA TYR A 48 8.39 -6.65 3.35
C TYR A 48 9.38 -7.36 2.40
N LEU A 49 9.68 -8.64 2.65
CA LEU A 49 10.51 -9.46 1.77
C LEU A 49 9.88 -9.65 0.38
N PHE A 50 8.56 -9.93 0.32
CA PHE A 50 7.85 -10.04 -0.94
C PHE A 50 7.87 -8.74 -1.74
N LYS A 51 7.71 -7.60 -1.05
CA LYS A 51 7.86 -6.28 -1.64
C LYS A 51 9.25 -6.09 -2.25
N GLY A 52 10.32 -6.39 -1.50
CA GLY A 52 11.71 -6.25 -1.98
C GLY A 52 11.99 -7.07 -3.24
N ASN A 53 11.26 -8.17 -3.44
CA ASN A 53 11.36 -9.03 -4.61
C ASN A 53 10.33 -8.72 -5.72
N ASN A 54 9.77 -7.51 -5.78
CA ASN A 54 8.74 -7.07 -6.74
C ASN A 54 7.44 -7.89 -6.74
N ARG A 55 7.16 -8.67 -5.68
CA ARG A 55 5.92 -9.46 -5.54
C ARG A 55 4.85 -8.68 -4.78
N TRP A 56 4.41 -7.58 -5.38
CA TRP A 56 3.46 -6.63 -4.79
C TRP A 56 2.11 -7.27 -4.46
N LYS A 57 1.56 -8.11 -5.36
CA LYS A 57 0.27 -8.79 -5.14
C LYS A 57 0.27 -9.65 -3.88
N GLN A 58 1.30 -10.49 -3.71
CA GLN A 58 1.44 -11.36 -2.54
C GLN A 58 1.64 -10.55 -1.24
N SER A 59 2.44 -9.49 -1.32
CA SER A 59 2.68 -8.59 -0.18
C SER A 59 1.38 -7.93 0.30
N VAL A 60 0.60 -7.37 -0.64
CA VAL A 60 -0.68 -6.72 -0.33
C VAL A 60 -1.72 -7.72 0.17
N GLU A 61 -1.81 -8.91 -0.41
CA GLU A 61 -2.73 -9.95 0.02
C GLU A 61 -2.44 -10.44 1.45
N LEU A 62 -1.16 -10.57 1.81
CA LEU A 62 -0.75 -10.88 3.17
C LEU A 62 -1.14 -9.76 4.14
N CYS A 63 -0.94 -8.50 3.74
CA CYS A 63 -1.36 -7.36 4.56
C CYS A 63 -2.90 -7.28 4.71
N LYS A 64 -3.68 -7.63 3.69
CA LYS A 64 -5.15 -7.75 3.76
C LYS A 64 -5.55 -8.81 4.79
N LYS A 65 -4.89 -9.97 4.77
CA LYS A 65 -5.14 -11.08 5.72
C LYS A 65 -4.86 -10.69 7.17
N ASP A 66 -3.78 -9.94 7.39
CA ASP A 66 -3.37 -9.49 8.72
C ASP A 66 -4.01 -8.16 9.16
N ARG A 67 -4.86 -7.57 8.31
CA ARG A 67 -5.49 -6.24 8.52
C ARG A 67 -4.46 -5.13 8.78
N LEU A 68 -3.29 -5.25 8.16
CA LEU A 68 -2.22 -4.25 8.20
C LEU A 68 -2.48 -3.16 7.17
N TYR A 69 -3.51 -2.34 7.42
CA TYR A 69 -4.01 -1.35 6.47
C TYR A 69 -2.97 -0.31 6.04
N LYS A 70 -2.15 0.17 6.98
CA LYS A 70 -1.12 1.20 6.71
C LYS A 70 -0.02 0.68 5.79
N ASP A 71 0.47 -0.53 6.06
CA ASP A 71 1.52 -1.13 5.24
C ASP A 71 0.98 -1.48 3.85
N ALA A 72 -0.27 -2.00 3.77
CA ALA A 72 -0.91 -2.31 2.50
C ALA A 72 -1.03 -1.07 1.59
N MET A 73 -1.43 0.08 2.14
CA MET A 73 -1.51 1.35 1.39
C MET A 73 -0.14 1.83 0.90
N GLN A 74 0.89 1.75 1.76
CA GLN A 74 2.25 2.12 1.36
C GLN A 74 2.75 1.21 0.23
N TYR A 75 2.53 -0.10 0.35
CA TYR A 75 2.99 -1.06 -0.66
C TYR A 75 2.23 -0.92 -1.98
N ALA A 76 0.94 -0.58 -1.95
CA ALA A 76 0.16 -0.27 -3.15
C ALA A 76 0.60 1.05 -3.80
N SER A 77 0.97 2.06 -3.00
CA SER A 77 1.53 3.31 -3.55
C SER A 77 2.90 3.08 -4.20
N GLU A 78 3.77 2.30 -3.55
CA GLU A 78 5.11 1.99 -4.04
C GLU A 78 5.12 1.08 -5.27
N SER A 79 4.13 0.19 -5.42
CA SER A 79 4.04 -0.70 -6.59
C SER A 79 3.82 0.08 -7.89
N LYS A 80 3.27 1.31 -7.81
CA LYS A 80 2.83 2.12 -8.94
C LYS A 80 1.86 1.40 -9.89
N ASP A 81 1.20 0.35 -9.40
CA ASP A 81 0.18 -0.39 -10.14
C ASP A 81 -1.23 0.13 -9.81
N THR A 82 -1.84 0.80 -10.78
CA THR A 82 -3.22 1.30 -10.74
C THR A 82 -4.23 0.23 -10.38
N GLU A 83 -4.11 -0.98 -10.95
CA GLU A 83 -5.09 -2.05 -10.74
C GLU A 83 -5.05 -2.53 -9.28
N LEU A 84 -3.84 -2.65 -8.72
CA LEU A 84 -3.64 -3.07 -7.33
C LEU A 84 -4.22 -2.04 -6.35
N ALA A 85 -4.07 -0.75 -6.63
CA ALA A 85 -4.62 0.32 -5.81
C ALA A 85 -6.16 0.33 -5.86
N GLU A 86 -6.76 0.16 -7.04
CA GLU A 86 -8.22 0.06 -7.20
C GLU A 86 -8.79 -1.18 -6.48
N GLU A 87 -8.12 -2.32 -6.57
CA GLU A 87 -8.52 -3.56 -5.87
C GLU A 87 -8.42 -3.41 -4.35
N LEU A 88 -7.37 -2.75 -3.85
CA LEU A 88 -7.20 -2.41 -2.44
C LEU A 88 -8.32 -1.48 -1.95
N LEU A 89 -8.66 -0.46 -2.75
CA LEU A 89 -9.74 0.47 -2.46
C LEU A 89 -11.09 -0.24 -2.36
N GLN A 90 -11.40 -1.11 -3.32
CA GLN A 90 -12.62 -1.91 -3.33
C GLN A 90 -12.72 -2.84 -2.12
N TRP A 91 -11.60 -3.40 -1.69
CA TRP A 91 -11.53 -4.21 -0.49
C TRP A 91 -11.81 -3.41 0.80
N PHE A 92 -11.28 -2.20 0.93
CA PHE A 92 -11.57 -1.33 2.09
C PHE A 92 -13.06 -1.00 2.24
N LEU A 93 -13.76 -0.87 1.11
CA LEU A 93 -15.21 -0.62 1.07
C LEU A 93 -16.00 -1.83 1.52
N GLN A 94 -15.58 -3.03 1.11
CA GLN A 94 -16.18 -4.30 1.56
C GLN A 94 -15.98 -4.52 3.06
N GLU A 95 -14.82 -4.14 3.61
CA GLU A 95 -14.60 -4.16 5.07
C GLU A 95 -15.36 -3.04 5.82
N GLY A 96 -15.95 -2.08 5.11
CA GLY A 96 -16.72 -0.97 5.70
C GLY A 96 -15.85 0.07 6.43
N LYS A 97 -14.54 0.11 6.15
CA LYS A 97 -13.58 1.02 6.80
C LYS A 97 -13.42 2.30 6.00
N GLN A 98 -14.35 3.24 6.22
CA GLN A 98 -14.41 4.53 5.53
C GLN A 98 -13.17 5.41 5.78
N GLU A 99 -12.59 5.34 6.99
CA GLU A 99 -11.35 6.06 7.34
C GLU A 99 -10.15 5.57 6.52
N CYS A 100 -10.08 4.27 6.28
CA CYS A 100 -9.02 3.67 5.47
C CYS A 100 -9.17 4.04 3.99
N PHE A 101 -10.40 4.19 3.49
CA PHE A 101 -10.65 4.70 2.15
C PHE A 101 -10.03 6.09 1.97
N GLY A 102 -10.32 7.03 2.88
CA GLY A 102 -9.75 8.38 2.84
C GLY A 102 -8.22 8.38 2.88
N ALA A 103 -7.62 7.60 3.77
CA ALA A 103 -6.16 7.48 3.85
C ALA A 103 -5.55 6.89 2.56
N CYS A 104 -6.21 5.91 1.95
CA CYS A 104 -5.79 5.30 0.68
C CYS A 104 -5.82 6.32 -0.48
N LEU A 105 -6.82 7.21 -0.52
CA LEU A 105 -6.89 8.27 -1.52
C LEU A 105 -5.68 9.22 -1.45
N PHE A 106 -5.25 9.56 -0.23
CA PHE A 106 -4.08 10.42 -0.04
C PHE A 106 -2.76 9.70 -0.39
N THR A 107 -2.59 8.45 0.03
CA THR A 107 -1.34 7.71 -0.24
C THR A 107 -1.16 7.33 -1.70
N CYS A 108 -2.26 7.07 -2.41
CA CYS A 108 -2.25 6.63 -3.80
C CYS A 108 -2.71 7.75 -4.76
N TYR A 109 -2.49 9.02 -4.39
CA TYR A 109 -3.00 10.19 -5.12
C TYR A 109 -2.63 10.19 -6.61
N ASP A 110 -1.38 9.84 -6.94
CA ASP A 110 -0.88 9.84 -8.32
C ASP A 110 -1.38 8.64 -9.14
N LEU A 111 -1.84 7.58 -8.48
CA LEU A 111 -2.26 6.34 -9.11
C LEU A 111 -3.76 6.30 -9.35
N LEU A 112 -4.55 6.83 -8.41
CA LEU A 112 -5.99 6.65 -8.44
C LEU A 112 -6.64 7.58 -9.46
N ARG A 113 -7.51 7.01 -10.29
CA ARG A 113 -8.31 7.77 -11.24
C ARG A 113 -9.46 8.48 -10.51
N PRO A 114 -9.58 9.82 -10.62
CA PRO A 114 -10.63 10.58 -9.95
C PRO A 114 -12.04 10.08 -10.28
N ASP A 115 -12.28 9.63 -11.52
CA ASP A 115 -13.58 9.12 -11.98
C ASP A 115 -14.01 7.87 -11.19
N VAL A 116 -13.08 6.91 -11.02
CA VAL A 116 -13.33 5.65 -10.30
C VAL A 116 -13.56 5.93 -8.82
N VAL A 117 -12.76 6.83 -8.24
CA VAL A 117 -12.91 7.26 -6.84
C VAL A 117 -14.28 7.91 -6.63
N LEU A 118 -14.71 8.77 -7.56
CA LEU A 118 -15.98 9.49 -7.46
C LEU A 118 -17.17 8.54 -7.55
N GLU A 119 -17.17 7.66 -8.57
CA GLU A 119 -18.22 6.65 -8.73
C GLU A 119 -18.32 5.77 -7.49
N THR A 120 -17.18 5.34 -6.97
CA THR A 120 -17.12 4.46 -5.82
C THR A 120 -17.58 5.15 -4.53
N ALA A 121 -17.13 6.38 -4.31
CA ALA A 121 -17.53 7.18 -3.15
C ALA A 121 -19.02 7.52 -3.18
N TRP A 122 -19.58 7.78 -4.37
CA TRP A 122 -21.00 8.04 -4.56
C TRP A 122 -21.85 6.79 -4.31
N ARG A 123 -21.47 5.64 -4.88
CA ARG A 123 -22.19 4.36 -4.67
C ARG A 123 -22.25 3.93 -3.20
N HIS A 124 -21.22 4.22 -2.42
CA HIS A 124 -21.13 3.83 -1.01
C HIS A 124 -21.52 4.94 -0.03
N ASN A 125 -21.99 6.09 -0.53
CA ASN A 125 -22.40 7.25 0.27
C ASN A 125 -21.32 7.77 1.24
N ILE A 126 -20.05 7.75 0.80
CA ILE A 126 -18.87 8.21 1.57
C ILE A 126 -18.23 9.46 0.96
N MET A 127 -19.03 10.26 0.26
CA MET A 127 -18.56 11.43 -0.48
C MET A 127 -17.82 12.41 0.43
N ASP A 128 -18.26 12.58 1.68
CA ASP A 128 -17.64 13.46 2.68
C ASP A 128 -16.15 13.16 2.92
N PHE A 129 -15.74 11.89 2.87
CA PHE A 129 -14.35 11.47 3.03
C PHE A 129 -13.50 11.70 1.78
N ALA A 130 -14.13 11.70 0.60
CA ALA A 130 -13.45 11.92 -0.68
C ALA A 130 -13.33 13.40 -1.04
N MET A 131 -14.16 14.27 -0.47
CA MET A 131 -14.18 15.70 -0.80
C MET A 131 -12.83 16.41 -0.62
N PRO A 132 -12.06 16.22 0.47
CA PRO A 132 -10.74 16.85 0.61
C PRO A 132 -9.77 16.47 -0.51
N TYR A 133 -9.82 15.21 -0.96
CA TYR A 133 -9.03 14.72 -2.08
C TYR A 133 -9.42 15.43 -3.38
N PHE A 134 -10.70 15.51 -3.70
CA PHE A 134 -11.18 16.21 -4.91
C PHE A 134 -10.85 17.70 -4.92
N ILE A 135 -10.95 18.38 -3.77
CA ILE A 135 -10.57 19.79 -3.66
C ILE A 135 -9.09 19.98 -4.02
N GLN A 136 -8.22 19.08 -3.54
CA GLN A 136 -6.79 19.11 -3.87
C GLN A 136 -6.54 18.88 -5.37
N VAL A 137 -7.18 17.86 -5.96
CA VAL A 137 -7.09 17.56 -7.39
C VAL A 137 -7.53 18.75 -8.24
N MET A 138 -8.68 19.36 -7.92
CA MET A 138 -9.19 20.51 -8.65
C MET A 138 -8.26 21.71 -8.55
N LYS A 139 -7.72 21.99 -7.36
CA LYS A 139 -6.77 23.09 -7.15
C LYS A 139 -5.49 22.89 -7.96
N GLU A 140 -4.92 21.69 -7.96
CA GLU A 140 -3.73 21.39 -8.76
C GLU A 140 -3.99 21.46 -10.25
N TYR A 141 -5.15 20.96 -10.70
CA TYR A 141 -5.52 21.00 -12.12
C TYR A 141 -5.66 22.45 -12.61
N LEU A 142 -6.41 23.28 -11.87
CA LEU A 142 -6.54 24.72 -12.16
C LEU A 142 -5.16 25.41 -12.17
N SER A 143 -4.33 25.15 -11.16
CA SER A 143 -2.99 25.77 -11.10
C SER A 143 -2.05 25.31 -12.23
N LYS A 144 -2.18 24.08 -12.72
CA LYS A 144 -1.39 23.58 -13.87
C LYS A 144 -1.89 24.19 -15.18
N VAL A 145 -3.20 24.31 -15.37
CA VAL A 145 -3.80 24.96 -16.54
C VAL A 145 -3.38 26.44 -16.58
N ASP A 146 -3.51 27.17 -15.48
CA ASP A 146 -3.08 28.58 -15.39
C ASP A 146 -1.59 28.77 -15.75
N LYS A 147 -0.73 27.83 -15.34
CA LYS A 147 0.70 27.86 -15.69
C LYS A 147 0.95 27.60 -17.17
N LEU A 148 0.20 26.70 -17.78
CA LEU A 148 0.31 26.40 -19.20
C LEU A 148 -0.16 27.58 -20.04
N ASP A 149 -1.32 28.16 -19.70
CA ASP A 149 -1.86 29.35 -20.37
C ASP A 149 -0.89 30.54 -20.26
N ALA A 150 -0.25 30.73 -19.10
CA ALA A 150 0.78 31.75 -18.91
C ALA A 150 2.05 31.48 -19.74
N SER A 151 2.41 30.21 -19.96
CA SER A 151 3.58 29.83 -20.76
C SER A 151 3.36 29.91 -22.27
N GLU A 152 2.13 29.71 -22.75
CA GLU A 152 1.75 29.92 -24.16
C GLU A 152 1.59 31.42 -24.51
N SER A 153 1.41 32.27 -23.51
CA SER A 153 1.24 33.71 -23.66
C SER A 153 2.57 34.51 -23.73
N LEU A 154 3.72 33.82 -23.74
CA LEU A 154 5.09 34.36 -23.82
C LEU A 154 5.76 33.97 -25.15
#